data_AF-A0A921H707-F1
#
_entry.id   AF-A0A921H707-F1
#
_cell.length_a   1.000
_cell.length_b   1.000
_cell.length_c   1.000
_cell.angle_alpha   90.00
_cell.angle_beta   90.00
_cell.angle_gamma   90.00
#
_symmetry.space_group_name_H-M   'P 1'
#
loop_
_entity.id
_entity.type
_entity.pdbx_description
1 polymer ?
#
loop_
_entity_poly.entity_id
_entity_poly.type
_entity_poly.pdbx_seq_one_letter_code
_entity_poly.pdbx_strand_id
1 'polypeptide(L)'
;MKKILFIILSSVLWIGCYDEDPLTPTIEPEPNFLLPQGSHDFDKNIVNWNDRCGFYILYKFQPQDIYWNLTQWDEASWDSLSNAWVQSKFKAVPAKEEYVGQLLDFVETKFLNFYPDSALQKLMPLKLLFCSELWEPYGATPSVMDCYTGIDYIAVNHGDESIVEMDVDDRIAFKQNLHTIFL
;
A
#
# COMPACT_ATOMS: atom_id res chain seq x y z
N MET A 1 -54.96 29.24 -10.13
CA MET A 1 -54.15 28.08 -9.67
C MET A 1 -52.81 27.97 -10.40
N LYS A 2 -52.75 27.91 -11.74
CA LYS A 2 -51.47 27.89 -12.52
C LYS A 2 -50.48 29.04 -12.21
N LYS A 3 -50.96 30.26 -12.00
CA LYS A 3 -50.10 31.43 -11.69
C LYS A 3 -49.50 31.39 -10.28
N ILE A 4 -50.20 30.81 -9.31
CA ILE A 4 -49.70 30.66 -7.92
C ILE A 4 -48.63 29.56 -7.88
N LEU A 5 -48.82 28.47 -8.63
CA LEU A 5 -47.83 27.40 -8.76
C LEU A 5 -46.50 27.89 -9.34
N PHE A 6 -46.54 28.78 -10.33
CA PHE A 6 -45.36 29.40 -10.92
C PHE A 6 -44.60 30.30 -9.94
N ILE A 7 -45.31 31.04 -9.09
CA ILE A 7 -44.70 31.91 -8.09
C ILE A 7 -43.98 31.07 -7.02
N ILE A 8 -44.61 29.99 -6.54
CA ILE A 8 -43.99 29.09 -5.55
C ILE A 8 -42.74 28.40 -6.14
N LEU A 9 -42.79 27.97 -7.40
CA LEU A 9 -41.65 27.34 -8.08
C LEU A 9 -40.47 28.32 -8.27
N SER A 10 -40.74 29.60 -8.57
CA SER A 10 -39.70 30.64 -8.61
C SER A 10 -39.06 30.89 -7.24
N SER A 11 -39.81 30.81 -6.15
CA SER A 11 -39.28 31.03 -4.80
C SER A 11 -38.31 29.94 -4.34
N VAL A 12 -38.53 28.68 -4.74
CA VAL A 12 -37.68 27.53 -4.36
C VAL A 12 -36.37 27.52 -5.14
N LEU A 13 -36.30 28.17 -6.31
CA LEU A 13 -35.09 28.28 -7.11
C LEU A 13 -34.08 29.31 -6.57
N TRP A 14 -34.45 30.11 -5.56
CA TRP A 14 -33.61 31.17 -4.98
C TRP A 14 -32.97 30.78 -3.64
N ILE A 15 -33.13 29.53 -3.18
CA ILE A 15 -32.50 29.02 -1.95
C ILE A 15 -31.09 28.44 -2.22
N GLY A 16 -30.51 28.71 -3.39
CA GLY A 16 -29.23 28.17 -3.83
C GLY A 16 -28.08 29.14 -3.58
N CYS A 17 -27.46 29.02 -2.42
CA CYS A 17 -26.00 28.98 -2.21
C CYS A 17 -25.82 28.93 -0.70
N TYR A 18 -25.49 27.74 -0.19
CA TYR A 18 -24.94 27.63 1.14
C TYR A 18 -23.53 28.23 1.06
N ASP A 19 -23.24 29.25 1.88
CA ASP A 19 -21.85 29.71 2.03
C ASP A 19 -21.12 28.60 2.79
N GLU A 20 -20.49 27.70 2.04
CA GLU A 20 -19.58 26.71 2.58
C GLU A 20 -18.46 27.48 3.30
N ASP A 21 -18.11 27.08 4.53
CA ASP A 21 -16.96 27.68 5.22
C ASP A 21 -15.73 27.61 4.30
N PRO A 22 -14.94 28.70 4.19
CA PRO A 22 -13.75 28.70 3.34
C PRO A 22 -12.83 27.57 3.75
N LEU A 23 -12.50 26.69 2.80
CA LEU A 23 -11.54 25.61 3.00
C LEU A 23 -10.22 26.21 3.48
N THR A 24 -9.92 26.03 4.77
CA THR A 24 -8.64 26.41 5.33
C THR A 24 -7.72 25.20 5.20
N PRO A 25 -6.52 25.35 4.61
CA PRO A 25 -5.56 24.26 4.59
C PRO A 25 -5.27 23.85 6.03
N THR A 26 -5.33 22.54 6.31
CA THR A 26 -4.92 22.02 7.60
C THR A 26 -3.46 22.41 7.84
N ILE A 27 -3.17 22.95 9.02
CA ILE A 27 -1.79 23.29 9.43
C ILE A 27 -1.02 22.01 9.78
N GLU A 28 -1.73 20.91 10.03
CA GLU A 28 -1.12 19.60 10.19
C GLU A 28 -0.35 19.27 8.90
N PRO A 29 0.93 18.88 9.01
CA PRO A 29 1.66 18.33 7.88
C PRO A 29 0.78 17.26 7.22
N GLU A 30 0.73 17.26 5.88
CA GLU A 30 0.25 16.09 5.15
C GLU A 30 0.89 14.84 5.76
N PRO A 31 0.19 13.69 5.84
CA PRO A 31 0.75 12.48 6.45
C PRO A 31 2.00 12.05 5.67
N ASN A 32 3.14 12.60 6.08
CA ASN A 32 4.44 12.18 5.63
C ASN A 32 4.77 10.94 6.43
N PHE A 33 5.16 9.87 5.73
CA PHE A 33 5.68 8.70 6.39
C PHE A 33 6.91 9.10 7.20
N LEU A 34 6.88 8.84 8.51
CA LEU A 34 7.96 9.22 9.40
C LEU A 34 9.08 8.19 9.30
N LEU A 35 10.28 8.66 8.97
CA LEU A 35 11.51 7.87 9.02
C LEU A 35 12.46 8.49 10.06
N PRO A 36 13.16 7.68 10.87
CA PRO A 36 13.06 6.22 10.97
C PRO A 36 11.72 5.78 11.61
N GLN A 37 11.29 4.53 11.32
CA GLN A 37 10.05 3.95 11.87
C GLN A 37 10.28 3.27 13.24
N GLY A 38 11.54 3.07 13.60
CA GLY A 38 11.99 2.51 14.87
C GLY A 38 13.38 2.97 15.27
N SER A 39 14.04 2.16 16.10
CA SER A 39 15.41 2.36 16.58
C SER A 39 16.31 1.18 16.26
N HIS A 40 15.98 0.39 15.24
CA HIS A 40 16.75 -0.77 14.83
C HIS A 40 17.91 -0.36 13.92
N ASP A 41 18.94 -1.19 13.81
CA ASP A 41 20.09 -0.85 12.96
C ASP A 41 19.73 -0.75 11.47
N PHE A 42 18.74 -1.54 11.02
CA PHE A 42 18.24 -1.50 9.65
C PHE A 42 17.48 -0.20 9.30
N ASP A 43 16.99 0.56 10.29
CA ASP A 43 16.31 1.83 10.04
C ASP A 43 17.24 2.83 9.33
N LYS A 44 18.55 2.76 9.60
CA LYS A 44 19.55 3.60 8.91
C LYS A 44 19.60 3.31 7.42
N ASN A 45 19.48 2.04 7.02
CA ASN A 45 19.45 1.64 5.62
C ASN A 45 18.16 2.11 4.94
N ILE A 46 17.02 1.96 5.63
CA ILE A 46 15.73 2.46 5.15
C ILE A 46 15.78 3.98 4.89
N VAL A 47 16.31 4.75 5.84
CA VAL A 47 16.51 6.20 5.68
C VAL A 47 17.44 6.49 4.50
N ASN A 48 18.54 5.76 4.36
CA ASN A 48 19.49 5.96 3.25
C ASN A 48 18.85 5.74 1.87
N TRP A 49 17.97 4.74 1.71
CA TRP A 49 17.24 4.54 0.46
C TRP A 49 16.27 5.67 0.16
N ASN A 50 15.59 6.20 1.18
CA ASN A 50 14.73 7.36 0.99
C ASN A 50 15.54 8.61 0.59
N ASP A 51 16.63 8.91 1.29
CA ASP A 51 17.50 10.05 0.98
C ASP A 51 18.07 9.98 -0.44
N ARG A 52 18.45 8.79 -0.91
CA ARG A 52 19.05 8.58 -2.23
C ARG A 52 18.02 8.47 -3.35
N CYS A 53 16.91 7.76 -3.11
CA CYS A 53 16.01 7.33 -4.18
C CYS A 53 14.58 7.90 -4.07
N GLY A 54 14.21 8.49 -2.93
CA GLY A 54 12.95 9.22 -2.74
C GLY A 54 11.72 8.36 -2.42
N PHE A 55 11.78 7.04 -2.56
CA PHE A 55 10.69 6.15 -2.15
C PHE A 55 10.80 5.77 -0.67
N TYR A 56 9.69 5.33 -0.07
CA TYR A 56 9.61 4.95 1.34
C TYR A 56 9.59 3.43 1.49
N ILE A 57 10.52 2.86 2.26
CA ILE A 57 10.41 1.45 2.70
C ILE A 57 9.66 1.44 4.03
N LEU A 58 8.47 0.84 4.08
CA LEU A 58 7.58 0.88 5.24
C LEU A 58 7.30 -0.53 5.77
N TYR A 59 7.63 -0.76 7.02
CA TYR A 59 7.23 -1.97 7.77
C TYR A 59 6.19 -1.65 8.85
N LYS A 60 5.91 -0.35 9.07
CA LYS A 60 4.78 0.15 9.85
C LYS A 60 3.94 1.03 8.95
N PHE A 61 2.77 0.52 8.56
CA PHE A 61 1.80 1.24 7.75
C PHE A 61 0.39 0.97 8.24
N GLN A 62 -0.52 1.87 7.91
CA GLN A 62 -1.94 1.76 8.24
C GLN A 62 -2.71 1.08 7.09
N PRO A 63 -3.90 0.54 7.35
CA PRO A 63 -4.73 -0.08 6.32
C PRO A 63 -4.98 0.82 5.10
N GLN A 64 -5.10 2.14 5.30
CA GLN A 64 -5.31 3.12 4.23
C GLN A 64 -4.13 3.19 3.26
N ASP A 65 -2.91 2.91 3.73
CA ASP A 65 -1.69 3.01 2.91
C ASP A 65 -1.61 1.90 1.85
N ILE A 66 -2.38 0.83 2.01
CA ILE A 66 -2.34 -0.34 1.12
C ILE A 66 -3.70 -0.69 0.49
N TYR A 67 -4.81 -0.56 1.22
CA TYR A 67 -6.12 -1.00 0.73
C TYR A 67 -6.90 0.08 0.00
N TRP A 68 -6.54 1.35 0.12
CA TRP A 68 -7.24 2.41 -0.60
C TRP A 68 -6.75 2.51 -2.05
N ASN A 69 -7.64 2.25 -3.01
CA ASN A 69 -7.33 2.21 -4.44
C ASN A 69 -8.11 3.29 -5.22
N LEU A 70 -8.13 4.52 -4.68
CA LEU A 70 -8.83 5.73 -5.16
C LEU A 70 -10.35 5.69 -5.22
N THR A 71 -10.94 4.55 -5.57
CA THR A 71 -12.37 4.38 -5.81
C THR A 71 -13.01 3.35 -4.88
N GLN A 72 -12.19 2.50 -4.26
CA GLN A 72 -12.66 1.40 -3.42
C GLN A 72 -11.62 1.00 -2.37
N TRP A 73 -12.12 0.24 -1.38
CA TRP A 73 -11.32 -0.43 -0.37
C TRP A 73 -11.06 -1.88 -0.78
N ASP A 74 -9.79 -2.29 -0.86
CA ASP A 74 -9.37 -3.58 -1.42
C ASP A 74 -9.03 -4.66 -0.39
N GLU A 75 -9.30 -4.42 0.90
CA GLU A 75 -9.09 -5.43 1.93
C GLU A 75 -10.03 -6.63 1.75
N ALA A 76 -9.45 -7.82 1.85
CA ALA A 76 -10.16 -9.10 1.80
C ALA A 76 -11.25 -9.14 2.87
N SER A 77 -12.47 -9.41 2.43
CA SER A 77 -13.64 -9.55 3.29
C SER A 77 -14.42 -10.83 2.93
N TRP A 78 -15.04 -11.43 3.93
CA TRP A 78 -15.88 -12.60 3.77
C TRP A 78 -17.32 -12.20 3.47
N ASP A 79 -17.88 -12.70 2.38
CA ASP A 79 -19.30 -12.53 2.09
C ASP A 79 -20.10 -13.70 2.66
N SER A 80 -20.84 -13.41 3.74
CA SER A 80 -21.71 -14.39 4.41
C SER A 80 -22.85 -14.92 3.53
N LEU A 81 -23.29 -14.18 2.50
CA LEU A 81 -24.38 -14.60 1.63
C LEU A 81 -23.92 -15.66 0.62
N SER A 82 -22.74 -15.47 0.04
CA SER A 82 -22.13 -16.43 -0.89
C SER A 82 -21.27 -17.48 -0.20
N ASN A 83 -21.02 -17.35 1.11
CA ASN A 83 -20.13 -18.22 1.90
C ASN A 83 -18.75 -18.37 1.23
N ALA A 84 -18.22 -17.25 0.76
CA ALA A 84 -16.97 -17.16 0.04
C ALA A 84 -16.26 -15.83 0.33
N TRP A 85 -14.95 -15.81 0.11
CA TRP A 85 -14.19 -14.57 0.07
C TRP A 85 -14.59 -13.72 -1.14
N VAL A 86 -14.70 -12.41 -0.95
CA VAL A 86 -14.92 -11.47 -2.05
C VAL A 86 -13.72 -11.50 -2.97
N GLN A 87 -13.94 -11.88 -4.23
CA GLN A 87 -12.88 -11.95 -5.24
C GLN A 87 -12.37 -10.55 -5.60
N SER A 88 -11.13 -10.46 -6.09
CA SER A 88 -10.45 -9.19 -6.43
C SER A 88 -10.11 -8.29 -5.23
N LYS A 89 -9.99 -8.87 -4.04
CA LYS A 89 -9.52 -8.23 -2.82
C LYS A 89 -8.26 -8.95 -2.34
N PHE A 90 -7.51 -8.37 -1.42
CA PHE A 90 -6.33 -9.04 -0.86
C PHE A 90 -6.17 -8.70 0.62
N LYS A 91 -5.42 -9.52 1.34
CA LYS A 91 -5.02 -9.26 2.72
C LYS A 91 -3.54 -8.95 2.75
N ALA A 92 -3.20 -7.97 3.55
CA ALA A 92 -1.84 -7.64 3.92
C ALA A 92 -1.75 -7.28 5.41
N VAL A 93 -0.66 -7.67 6.05
CA VAL A 93 -0.35 -7.32 7.43
C VAL A 93 1.07 -6.77 7.48
N PRO A 94 1.35 -5.65 8.16
CA PRO A 94 2.72 -5.13 8.28
C PRO A 94 3.70 -6.17 8.84
N ALA A 95 4.95 -6.13 8.36
CA ALA A 95 5.99 -7.06 8.76
C ALA A 95 6.23 -7.07 10.28
N LYS A 96 6.56 -8.25 10.80
CA LYS A 96 7.05 -8.42 12.18
C LYS A 96 8.46 -7.81 12.27
N GLU A 97 8.66 -6.86 13.19
CA GLU A 97 9.91 -6.07 13.27
C GLU A 97 11.18 -6.92 13.35
N GLU A 98 11.11 -8.08 14.00
CA GLU A 98 12.22 -9.02 14.18
C GLU A 98 12.73 -9.68 12.89
N TYR A 99 11.94 -9.65 11.81
CA TYR A 99 12.29 -10.19 10.49
C TYR A 99 12.54 -9.10 9.42
N VAL A 100 12.32 -7.82 9.75
CA VAL A 100 12.48 -6.71 8.80
C VAL A 100 13.91 -6.59 8.30
N GLY A 101 14.90 -6.81 9.17
CA GLY A 101 16.31 -6.75 8.76
C GLY A 101 16.68 -7.80 7.72
N GLN A 102 16.18 -9.02 7.87
CA GLN A 102 16.42 -10.16 6.98
C GLN A 102 15.72 -9.95 5.64
N LEU A 103 14.47 -9.47 5.67
CA LEU A 103 13.74 -9.12 4.45
C LEU A 103 14.40 -7.95 3.72
N LEU A 104 14.84 -6.92 4.45
CA LEU A 104 15.56 -5.78 3.87
C LEU A 104 16.85 -6.22 3.18
N ASP A 105 17.68 -7.04 3.84
CA ASP A 105 18.91 -7.57 3.22
C ASP A 105 18.62 -8.36 1.95
N PHE A 106 17.56 -9.19 1.95
CA PHE A 106 17.14 -9.90 0.74
C PHE A 106 16.74 -8.93 -0.37
N VAL A 107 15.86 -7.98 -0.09
CA VAL A 107 15.35 -7.01 -1.06
C VAL A 107 16.48 -6.12 -1.60
N GLU A 108 17.39 -5.65 -0.74
CA GLU A 108 18.57 -4.88 -1.16
C GLU A 108 19.46 -5.70 -2.09
N THR A 109 19.86 -6.89 -1.65
CA THR A 109 20.86 -7.71 -2.37
C THR A 109 20.32 -8.41 -3.61
N LYS A 110 19.01 -8.69 -3.67
CA LYS A 110 18.37 -9.45 -4.75
C LYS A 110 17.52 -8.61 -5.68
N PHE A 111 17.19 -7.37 -5.32
CA PHE A 111 16.35 -6.50 -6.13
C PHE A 111 16.93 -5.08 -6.26
N LEU A 112 16.98 -4.27 -5.20
CA LEU A 112 17.31 -2.84 -5.30
C LEU A 112 18.70 -2.58 -5.88
N ASN A 113 19.71 -3.34 -5.46
CA ASN A 113 21.09 -3.17 -5.93
C ASN A 113 21.32 -3.52 -7.41
N PHE A 114 20.31 -4.08 -8.11
CA PHE A 114 20.39 -4.36 -9.55
C PHE A 114 20.11 -3.11 -10.40
N TYR A 115 19.57 -2.05 -9.81
CA TYR A 115 19.17 -0.85 -10.53
C TYR A 115 19.98 0.35 -10.02
N PRO A 116 20.42 1.25 -10.91
CA PRO A 116 21.06 2.49 -10.48
C PRO A 116 20.03 3.39 -9.78
N ASP A 117 20.48 4.21 -8.82
CA ASP A 117 19.63 5.16 -8.08
C ASP A 117 18.77 6.01 -9.02
N SER A 118 19.33 6.47 -10.14
CA SER A 118 18.59 7.28 -11.14
C SER A 118 17.42 6.54 -11.81
N ALA A 119 17.47 5.21 -11.88
CA ALA A 119 16.36 4.40 -12.37
C ALA A 119 15.33 4.21 -11.27
N LEU A 120 15.77 3.87 -10.05
CA LEU A 120 14.88 3.72 -8.90
C LEU A 120 14.10 5.01 -8.61
N GLN A 121 14.75 6.17 -8.64
CA GLN A 121 14.11 7.49 -8.48
C GLN A 121 12.97 7.76 -9.47
N LYS A 122 12.97 7.11 -10.64
CA LYS A 122 12.00 7.36 -11.73
C LYS A 122 10.94 6.29 -11.83
N LEU A 123 11.31 5.04 -11.52
CA LEU A 123 10.49 3.87 -11.78
C LEU A 123 9.89 3.28 -10.50
N MET A 124 10.48 3.54 -9.34
CA MET A 124 9.91 3.05 -8.09
C MET A 124 8.58 3.73 -7.79
N PRO A 125 7.59 2.97 -7.30
CA PRO A 125 6.42 3.57 -6.67
C PRO A 125 6.83 4.37 -5.43
N LEU A 126 5.91 5.18 -4.91
CA LEU A 126 6.15 5.98 -3.72
C LEU A 126 6.53 5.11 -2.51
N LYS A 127 5.93 3.92 -2.39
CA LYS A 127 6.08 3.03 -1.23
C LYS A 127 6.55 1.63 -1.62
N LEU A 128 7.43 1.07 -0.80
CA LEU A 128 7.77 -0.34 -0.74
C LEU A 128 7.33 -0.87 0.63
N LEU A 129 6.23 -1.62 0.67
CA LEU A 129 5.59 -2.08 1.91
C LEU A 129 6.08 -3.48 2.25
N PHE A 130 6.58 -3.68 3.46
CA PHE A 130 6.98 -5.00 3.96
C PHE A 130 5.85 -5.64 4.76
N CYS A 131 5.43 -6.82 4.36
CA CYS A 131 4.27 -7.52 4.90
C CYS A 131 4.66 -8.86 5.52
N SER A 132 4.09 -9.21 6.67
CA SER A 132 4.19 -10.56 7.25
C SER A 132 3.20 -11.54 6.62
N GLU A 133 2.06 -11.02 6.16
CA GLU A 133 1.08 -11.79 5.40
C GLU A 133 0.74 -10.99 4.15
N LEU A 134 0.69 -11.66 3.01
CA LEU A 134 0.19 -11.12 1.75
C LEU A 134 -0.45 -12.25 0.95
N TRP A 135 -1.77 -12.17 0.75
CA TRP A 135 -2.51 -13.20 0.02
C TRP A 135 -3.78 -12.65 -0.60
N GLU A 136 -4.25 -13.29 -1.66
CA GLU A 136 -5.52 -12.99 -2.30
C GLU A 136 -6.48 -14.20 -2.25
N PRO A 137 -7.80 -14.00 -2.22
CA PRO A 137 -8.76 -15.07 -2.37
C PRO A 137 -8.59 -15.82 -3.70
N TYR A 138 -8.42 -17.14 -3.63
CA TYR A 138 -8.43 -18.01 -4.80
C TYR A 138 -9.41 -19.18 -4.59
N GLY A 139 -10.68 -18.95 -4.93
CA GLY A 139 -11.74 -19.89 -4.61
C GLY A 139 -11.90 -20.07 -3.09
N ALA A 140 -11.78 -21.31 -2.60
CA ALA A 140 -11.91 -21.63 -1.17
C ALA A 140 -10.60 -21.51 -0.38
N THR A 141 -9.46 -21.39 -1.06
CA THR A 141 -8.12 -21.37 -0.45
C THR A 141 -7.42 -20.06 -0.78
N PRO A 142 -6.90 -19.32 0.20
CA PRO A 142 -6.04 -18.17 -0.07
C PRO A 142 -4.82 -18.56 -0.93
N SER A 143 -4.49 -17.72 -1.91
CA SER A 143 -3.23 -17.79 -2.65
C SER A 143 -2.23 -16.82 -2.02
N VAL A 144 -1.18 -17.36 -1.42
CA VAL A 144 -0.08 -16.55 -0.86
C VAL A 144 0.70 -15.91 -2.01
N MET A 145 1.03 -14.63 -1.87
CA MET A 145 1.76 -13.86 -2.87
C MET A 145 3.09 -13.41 -2.28
N ASP A 146 4.16 -13.47 -3.07
CA ASP A 146 5.46 -12.93 -2.68
C ASP A 146 5.48 -11.40 -2.76
N CYS A 147 4.78 -10.85 -3.75
CA CYS A 147 4.68 -9.42 -3.98
C CYS A 147 3.35 -9.05 -4.65
N TYR A 148 2.92 -7.82 -4.43
CA TYR A 148 1.70 -7.25 -5.00
C TYR A 148 1.92 -5.78 -5.33
N THR A 149 1.32 -5.27 -6.41
CA THR A 149 1.47 -3.86 -6.82
C THR A 149 0.14 -3.15 -6.76
N GLY A 150 0.14 -1.99 -6.10
CA GLY A 150 -0.96 -1.05 -6.12
C GLY A 150 -0.66 0.15 -7.02
N ILE A 151 -1.43 1.21 -6.84
CA ILE A 151 -1.28 2.46 -7.60
C ILE A 151 0.06 3.15 -7.27
N ASP A 152 0.42 3.20 -5.99
CA ASP A 152 1.55 3.97 -5.49
C ASP A 152 2.47 3.15 -4.58
N TYR A 153 2.34 1.82 -4.62
CA TYR A 153 3.15 0.92 -3.81
C TYR A 153 3.48 -0.40 -4.50
N ILE A 154 4.59 -1.00 -4.10
CA ILE A 154 4.83 -2.45 -4.19
C ILE A 154 4.81 -2.99 -2.76
N ALA A 155 4.01 -4.01 -2.49
CA ALA A 155 4.00 -4.77 -1.27
C ALA A 155 4.83 -6.04 -1.46
N VAL A 156 5.63 -6.38 -0.47
CA VAL A 156 6.58 -7.49 -0.45
C VAL A 156 6.31 -8.31 0.81
N ASN A 157 6.05 -9.60 0.64
CA ASN A 157 5.73 -10.52 1.72
C ASN A 157 6.99 -11.03 2.43
N HIS A 158 6.80 -12.00 3.33
CA HIS A 158 7.86 -12.69 4.06
C HIS A 158 8.56 -11.80 5.09
N GLY A 159 7.86 -10.79 5.60
CA GLY A 159 8.25 -10.06 6.80
C GLY A 159 7.97 -10.84 8.08
N ASP A 160 8.19 -12.15 8.07
CA ASP A 160 7.95 -13.11 9.15
C ASP A 160 8.95 -14.27 9.07
N GLU A 161 8.74 -15.35 9.84
CA GLU A 161 9.59 -16.55 9.86
C GLU A 161 9.84 -17.17 8.48
N SER A 162 8.95 -16.96 7.50
CA SER A 162 9.12 -17.57 6.18
C SER A 162 10.40 -17.11 5.46
N ILE A 163 10.92 -15.89 5.69
CA ILE A 163 12.14 -15.40 5.03
C ILE A 163 13.40 -16.20 5.39
N VAL A 164 13.41 -16.82 6.57
CA VAL A 164 14.51 -17.67 7.04
C VAL A 164 14.27 -19.14 6.71
N GLU A 165 13.03 -19.55 6.50
CA GLU A 165 12.64 -20.93 6.19
C GLU A 165 12.67 -21.25 4.68
N MET A 166 12.62 -20.23 3.81
CA MET A 166 12.69 -20.42 2.35
C MET A 166 13.91 -21.22 1.91
N ASP A 167 13.67 -22.16 1.00
CA ASP A 167 14.75 -22.86 0.32
C ASP A 167 15.35 -22.02 -0.83
N VAL A 168 16.28 -22.63 -1.58
CA VAL A 168 16.96 -21.95 -2.68
C VAL A 168 16.03 -21.66 -3.86
N ASP A 169 15.10 -22.58 -4.15
CA ASP A 169 14.20 -22.45 -5.29
C ASP A 169 13.13 -21.38 -4.99
N ASP A 170 12.60 -21.36 -3.76
CA ASP A 170 11.69 -20.32 -3.27
C ASP A 170 12.34 -18.93 -3.35
N ARG A 171 13.60 -18.81 -2.93
CA ARG A 171 14.36 -17.54 -3.02
C ARG A 171 14.59 -17.09 -4.46
N ILE A 172 14.75 -18.01 -5.40
CA ILE A 172 14.88 -17.70 -6.82
C ILE A 172 13.54 -17.21 -7.37
N ALA A 173 12.44 -17.89 -7.06
CA ALA A 173 11.10 -17.51 -7.47
C ALA A 173 10.73 -16.12 -6.91
N PHE A 174 10.95 -15.90 -5.61
CA PHE A 174 10.69 -14.60 -4.97
C PHE A 174 11.46 -13.46 -5.64
N LYS A 175 12.76 -13.66 -5.90
CA LYS A 175 13.56 -12.69 -6.66
C LYS A 175 12.95 -12.41 -8.05
N GLN A 176 12.56 -13.45 -8.78
CA GLN A 176 11.97 -13.29 -10.12
C GLN A 176 10.66 -12.51 -10.06
N ASN A 177 9.82 -12.78 -9.06
CA ASN A 177 8.56 -12.09 -8.84
C ASN A 177 8.77 -10.59 -8.55
N LEU A 178 9.74 -10.24 -7.68
CA LEU A 178 10.12 -8.84 -7.41
C LEU A 178 10.56 -8.08 -8.66
N HIS A 179 11.39 -8.69 -9.51
CA HIS A 179 11.80 -8.03 -10.76
C HIS A 179 10.67 -7.94 -11.78
N THR A 180 9.78 -8.93 -11.82
CA THR A 180 8.65 -8.96 -12.76
C THR A 180 7.62 -7.90 -12.41
N ILE A 181 7.35 -7.67 -11.12
CA ILE A 181 6.34 -6.69 -10.70
C ILE A 181 6.81 -5.24 -10.86
N PHE A 182 8.12 -5.02 -10.90
CA PHE A 182 8.73 -3.69 -11.03
C PHE A 182 8.81 -3.19 -12.49
N LEU A 183 8.79 -4.09 -13.48
CA LEU A 183 8.99 -3.77 -14.90
C LEU A 183 7.67 -3.73 -15.68
#